data_AF-A0A271LYN7-F1
#
_entry.id   AF-A0A271LYN7-F1
#
_cell.length_a   1.000
_cell.length_b   1.000
_cell.length_c   1.000
_cell.angle_alpha   90.00
_cell.angle_beta   90.00
_cell.angle_gamma   90.00
#
_symmetry.space_group_name_H-M   'P 1'
#
loop_
_entity.id
_entity.type
_entity.pdbx_description
1 polymer ?
#
loop_
_entity_poly.entity_id
_entity_poly.type
_entity_poly.pdbx_seq_one_letter_code
_entity_poly.pdbx_strand_id
1 'polypeptide(L)'
;MARRWVDEAGSKTAEQLADAKDTLNLAVNAFEKSKVVALTGLENVTIASTATDSSNRITLENGETLVLTSSDITNAVATVTEDPNGTVKVTGVGAGGPITIVVQVKKDGQIIKSGTFTVNVTSTPTSITSKSITNLDFSTVQATQAKLVSKPVTLGDFTGNRKDFTIVVGGERIPISIYWPLSTDFSKGAAMGSVVDSHIQDYFYQKYGNNGFSIRTVGAFGFDDTFQINTFQTGSASSFTLEGKDWSYFFEQSSAQGTDIDTSKNRTFTISDGTATATIQLTSKFETIDALINHINNRLTNAGVKANVEKVGTSQFKISPTATGSIVLGGANKNDFFN
;
A
#
# COMPACT_ATOMS: atom_id res chain seq x y z
N MET A 1 10.38 35.35 -86.75
CA MET A 1 10.43 33.89 -86.85
C MET A 1 9.40 33.30 -85.89
N ALA A 2 8.18 33.07 -86.36
CA ALA A 2 7.12 32.42 -85.58
C ALA A 2 6.87 31.06 -86.23
N ARG A 3 7.43 30.00 -85.64
CA ARG A 3 7.25 28.63 -86.13
C ARG A 3 6.00 28.07 -85.47
N ARG A 4 4.97 27.86 -86.30
CA ARG A 4 3.67 27.24 -85.99
C ARG A 4 3.83 25.94 -85.20
N TRP A 5 3.03 25.79 -84.15
CA TRP A 5 2.69 24.52 -83.47
C TRP A 5 1.18 24.33 -83.46
N VAL A 6 0.54 24.61 -84.59
CA VAL A 6 -0.87 24.29 -84.82
C VAL A 6 -0.90 23.64 -86.19
N ASP A 7 -0.81 22.31 -86.22
CA ASP A 7 -1.29 21.41 -87.27
C ASP A 7 -0.83 19.98 -86.92
N GLU A 8 -1.73 19.15 -86.40
CA GLU A 8 -1.83 17.70 -86.70
C GLU A 8 -2.97 17.04 -85.90
N ALA A 9 -4.18 17.57 -86.06
CA ALA A 9 -5.41 16.81 -85.76
C ALA A 9 -5.94 16.06 -87.00
N GLY A 10 -5.24 16.15 -88.15
CA GLY A 10 -5.78 15.77 -89.46
C GLY A 10 -5.06 14.65 -90.24
N SER A 11 -3.99 14.03 -89.72
CA SER A 11 -3.28 12.98 -90.47
C SER A 11 -2.66 11.88 -89.61
N LYS A 12 -3.45 11.28 -88.71
CA LYS A 12 -3.08 9.97 -88.16
C LYS A 12 -3.49 8.89 -89.17
N THR A 13 -2.57 7.99 -89.53
CA THR A 13 -2.91 6.81 -90.34
C THR A 13 -3.89 5.93 -89.55
N ALA A 14 -4.68 5.11 -90.24
CA ALA A 14 -5.61 4.16 -89.58
C ALA A 14 -4.88 3.26 -88.56
N GLU A 15 -3.61 2.95 -88.82
CA GLU A 15 -2.72 2.17 -87.98
C GLU A 15 -2.35 2.91 -86.68
N GLN A 16 -2.01 4.21 -86.75
CA GLN A 16 -1.74 5.02 -85.56
C GLN A 16 -2.96 5.20 -84.64
N LEU A 17 -4.18 5.17 -85.19
CA LEU A 17 -5.42 5.19 -84.42
C LEU A 17 -5.70 3.83 -83.75
N ALA A 18 -5.37 2.72 -84.42
CA ALA A 18 -5.46 1.37 -83.86
C ALA A 18 -4.46 1.18 -82.71
N ASP A 19 -3.20 1.56 -82.90
CA ASP A 19 -2.15 1.48 -81.87
C ASP A 19 -2.47 2.33 -80.64
N ALA A 20 -3.01 3.54 -80.85
CA ALA A 20 -3.43 4.41 -79.76
C ALA A 20 -4.62 3.81 -78.98
N LYS A 21 -5.55 3.15 -79.66
CA LYS A 21 -6.67 2.44 -79.02
C LYS A 21 -6.19 1.24 -78.22
N ASP A 22 -5.22 0.48 -78.73
CA ASP A 22 -4.67 -0.66 -78.01
C ASP A 22 -3.85 -0.23 -76.79
N THR A 23 -3.08 0.87 -76.92
CA THR A 23 -2.39 1.50 -75.80
C THR A 23 -3.38 1.99 -74.74
N LEU A 24 -4.48 2.62 -75.15
CA LEU A 24 -5.53 3.06 -74.23
C LEU A 24 -6.22 1.86 -73.57
N ASN A 25 -6.52 0.79 -74.30
CA ASN A 25 -7.10 -0.43 -73.75
C ASN A 25 -6.17 -1.11 -72.75
N LEU A 26 -4.87 -1.14 -73.02
CA LEU A 26 -3.85 -1.62 -72.08
C LEU A 26 -3.80 -0.75 -70.82
N ALA A 27 -3.85 0.58 -70.98
CA ALA A 27 -3.86 1.51 -69.86
C ALA A 27 -5.16 1.41 -69.03
N VAL A 28 -6.32 1.26 -69.66
CA VAL A 28 -7.62 1.06 -69.00
C VAL A 28 -7.64 -0.29 -68.29
N ASN A 29 -7.16 -1.36 -68.92
CA ASN A 29 -7.04 -2.67 -68.27
C ASN A 29 -6.06 -2.64 -67.10
N ALA A 30 -4.95 -1.91 -67.22
CA ALA A 30 -4.02 -1.70 -66.11
C ALA A 30 -4.67 -0.88 -64.98
N PHE A 31 -5.44 0.15 -65.31
CA PHE A 31 -6.17 0.97 -64.35
C PHE A 31 -7.26 0.17 -63.62
N GLU A 32 -8.08 -0.59 -64.34
CA GLU A 32 -9.10 -1.45 -63.76
C GLU A 32 -8.49 -2.53 -62.86
N LYS A 33 -7.34 -3.11 -63.25
CA LYS A 33 -6.56 -4.02 -62.40
C LYS A 33 -5.93 -3.35 -61.17
N SER A 34 -5.70 -2.03 -61.23
CA SER A 34 -5.14 -1.25 -60.11
C SER A 34 -6.16 -0.83 -59.06
N LYS A 35 -7.46 -1.10 -59.27
CA LYS A 35 -8.49 -0.79 -58.28
C LYS A 35 -8.33 -1.67 -57.05
N VAL A 36 -7.88 -1.06 -55.95
CA VAL A 36 -7.84 -1.70 -54.63
C VAL A 36 -9.26 -1.73 -54.06
N VAL A 37 -9.78 -2.92 -53.80
CA VAL A 37 -11.08 -3.12 -53.15
C VAL A 37 -10.93 -3.06 -51.63
N ALA A 38 -11.90 -2.51 -50.91
CA ALA A 38 -11.88 -2.53 -49.45
C ALA A 38 -12.06 -3.97 -48.92
N LEU A 39 -11.19 -4.41 -48.01
CA LEU A 39 -11.45 -5.59 -47.18
C LEU A 39 -12.53 -5.23 -46.16
N THR A 40 -13.57 -6.04 -46.11
CA THR A 40 -14.69 -5.89 -45.17
C THR A 40 -14.71 -7.06 -44.20
N GLY A 41 -15.36 -6.90 -43.05
CA GLY A 41 -15.44 -7.95 -42.02
C GLY A 41 -14.20 -8.09 -41.14
N LEU A 42 -13.31 -7.09 -41.13
CA LEU A 42 -12.22 -7.03 -40.16
C LEU A 42 -12.76 -6.56 -38.80
N GLU A 43 -12.44 -7.29 -37.74
CA GLU A 43 -12.88 -7.03 -36.38
C GLU A 43 -11.76 -6.37 -35.56
N ASN A 44 -12.14 -5.37 -34.76
CA ASN A 44 -11.23 -4.81 -33.76
C ASN A 44 -10.99 -5.84 -32.66
N VAL A 45 -9.73 -5.97 -32.25
CA VAL A 45 -9.30 -6.99 -31.31
C VAL A 45 -8.98 -6.34 -29.97
N THR A 46 -9.37 -6.98 -28.87
CA THR A 46 -8.91 -6.61 -27.52
C THR A 46 -8.19 -7.80 -26.89
N ILE A 47 -6.92 -7.65 -26.58
CA ILE A 47 -6.08 -8.73 -26.01
C ILE A 47 -5.27 -8.25 -24.80
N ALA A 48 -5.01 -9.18 -23.89
CA ALA A 48 -3.98 -9.01 -22.88
C ALA A 48 -2.58 -9.10 -23.53
N SER A 49 -1.58 -8.43 -22.96
CA SER A 49 -0.23 -8.26 -23.54
C SER A 49 0.45 -9.55 -24.02
N THR A 50 0.16 -10.71 -23.41
CA THR A 50 0.73 -12.03 -23.78
C THR A 50 -0.27 -12.97 -24.47
N ALA A 51 -1.50 -12.53 -24.74
CA ALA A 51 -2.52 -13.36 -25.38
C ALA A 51 -2.33 -13.41 -26.91
N THR A 52 -2.96 -14.39 -27.53
CA THR A 52 -3.02 -14.55 -28.98
C THR A 52 -4.45 -14.37 -29.46
N ASP A 53 -4.65 -13.60 -30.52
CA ASP A 53 -5.92 -13.52 -31.24
C ASP A 53 -5.81 -14.12 -32.64
N SER A 54 -6.92 -14.67 -33.13
CA SER A 54 -7.05 -15.23 -34.48
C SER A 54 -8.45 -15.03 -35.06
N SER A 55 -9.15 -13.98 -34.61
CA SER A 55 -10.54 -13.68 -34.99
C SER A 55 -10.65 -13.25 -36.45
N ASN A 56 -9.67 -12.49 -36.95
CA ASN A 56 -9.64 -12.00 -38.31
C ASN A 56 -9.18 -13.08 -39.30
N ARG A 57 -10.06 -13.40 -40.26
CA ARG A 57 -9.78 -14.39 -41.31
C ARG A 57 -10.14 -13.85 -42.70
N ILE A 58 -9.21 -13.98 -43.64
CA ILE A 58 -9.36 -13.54 -45.02
C ILE A 58 -9.39 -14.77 -45.93
N THR A 59 -10.39 -14.87 -46.80
CA THR A 59 -10.41 -15.89 -47.85
C THR A 59 -9.50 -15.46 -48.99
N LEU A 60 -8.46 -16.27 -49.26
CA LEU A 60 -7.50 -16.05 -50.34
C LEU A 60 -7.85 -16.95 -51.53
N GLU A 61 -7.82 -16.38 -52.73
CA GLU A 61 -7.92 -17.12 -53.99
C GLU A 61 -6.55 -17.63 -54.47
N ASN A 62 -6.55 -18.48 -55.49
CA ASN A 62 -5.30 -19.02 -56.05
C ASN A 62 -4.39 -17.89 -56.58
N GLY A 63 -3.14 -17.86 -56.10
CA GLY A 63 -2.15 -16.83 -56.42
C GLY A 63 -2.26 -15.53 -55.60
N GLU A 64 -3.18 -15.45 -54.64
CA GLU A 64 -3.24 -14.34 -53.68
C GLU A 64 -2.32 -14.60 -52.47
N THR A 65 -1.76 -13.52 -51.90
CA THR A 65 -0.92 -13.54 -50.68
C THR A 65 -1.30 -12.40 -49.76
N LEU A 66 -1.07 -12.57 -48.46
CA LEU A 66 -1.40 -11.56 -47.46
C LEU A 66 -0.14 -10.79 -47.03
N VAL A 67 -0.27 -9.48 -46.90
CA VAL A 67 0.78 -8.60 -46.38
C VAL A 67 0.22 -7.85 -45.19
N LEU A 68 0.88 -8.04 -44.05
CA LEU A 68 0.51 -7.45 -42.77
C LEU A 68 1.53 -6.36 -42.45
N THR A 69 1.05 -5.17 -42.14
CA THR A 69 1.90 -4.09 -41.67
C THR A 69 1.33 -3.54 -40.38
N SER A 70 2.11 -3.65 -39.30
CA SER A 70 1.83 -2.92 -38.07
C SER A 70 2.33 -1.50 -38.24
N SER A 71 1.42 -0.52 -38.26
CA SER A 71 1.80 0.88 -38.20
C SER A 71 1.64 1.35 -36.76
N ASP A 72 2.74 1.81 -36.15
CA ASP A 72 2.63 2.49 -34.87
C ASP A 72 3.37 3.83 -34.88
N ILE A 73 2.68 4.82 -34.34
CA ILE A 73 3.18 6.16 -34.05
C ILE A 73 3.75 6.27 -32.62
N THR A 74 3.73 5.19 -31.82
CA THR A 74 4.05 5.17 -30.37
C THR A 74 5.11 4.16 -29.88
N ASN A 75 5.81 3.43 -30.75
CA ASN A 75 6.78 2.33 -30.45
C ASN A 75 6.21 1.05 -29.78
N ALA A 76 4.90 0.86 -29.67
CA ALA A 76 4.23 -0.41 -29.40
C ALA A 76 4.29 -1.34 -30.63
N VAL A 77 4.83 -2.54 -30.45
CA VAL A 77 4.93 -3.57 -31.50
C VAL A 77 3.92 -4.68 -31.22
N ALA A 78 3.08 -4.99 -32.21
CA ALA A 78 2.35 -6.25 -32.29
C ALA A 78 3.05 -7.16 -33.28
N THR A 79 3.28 -8.41 -32.90
CA THR A 79 3.75 -9.42 -33.86
C THR A 79 2.53 -9.96 -34.57
N VAL A 80 2.41 -9.66 -35.87
CA VAL A 80 1.33 -10.16 -36.71
C VAL A 80 1.88 -11.12 -37.73
N THR A 81 1.31 -12.32 -37.80
CA THR A 81 1.69 -13.35 -38.76
C THR A 81 0.48 -13.85 -39.53
N GLU A 82 0.71 -14.23 -40.78
CA GLU A 82 -0.25 -14.97 -41.58
C GLU A 82 -0.10 -16.47 -41.28
N ASP A 83 -1.22 -17.14 -41.03
CA ASP A 83 -1.30 -18.61 -41.06
C ASP A 83 -1.66 -19.06 -42.50
N PRO A 84 -1.25 -20.24 -42.98
CA PRO A 84 -1.40 -20.66 -44.38
C PRO A 84 -2.86 -20.77 -44.90
N ASN A 85 -3.86 -20.49 -44.05
CA ASN A 85 -5.28 -20.46 -44.39
C ASN A 85 -5.87 -19.02 -44.46
N GLY A 86 -5.02 -17.99 -44.52
CA GLY A 86 -5.42 -16.58 -44.55
C GLY A 86 -5.89 -16.02 -43.20
N THR A 87 -5.56 -16.70 -42.09
CA THR A 87 -5.85 -16.24 -40.72
C THR A 87 -4.78 -15.25 -40.27
N VAL A 88 -5.21 -14.11 -39.72
CA VAL A 88 -4.31 -13.12 -39.12
C VAL A 88 -4.12 -13.48 -37.65
N LYS A 89 -2.91 -13.87 -37.28
CA LYS A 89 -2.53 -14.10 -35.88
C LYS A 89 -1.90 -12.85 -35.30
N VAL A 90 -2.47 -12.33 -34.22
CA VAL A 90 -1.91 -11.22 -33.45
C VAL A 90 -1.33 -11.77 -32.15
N THR A 91 -0.05 -11.53 -31.91
CA THR A 91 0.70 -12.05 -30.75
C THR A 91 1.65 -11.00 -30.16
N GLY A 92 2.03 -11.20 -28.89
CA GLY A 92 3.16 -10.50 -28.26
C GLY A 92 3.06 -8.98 -28.32
N VAL A 93 1.97 -8.43 -27.80
CA VAL A 93 1.67 -6.99 -27.96
C VAL A 93 2.18 -6.19 -26.76
N GLY A 94 3.09 -5.26 -27.02
CA GLY A 94 3.61 -4.34 -26.00
C GLY A 94 2.52 -3.43 -25.42
N ALA A 95 2.67 -3.04 -24.15
CA ALA A 95 1.75 -2.08 -23.53
C ALA A 95 1.84 -0.71 -24.24
N GLY A 96 0.69 -0.15 -24.64
CA GLY A 96 0.62 1.09 -25.42
C GLY A 96 -0.78 1.37 -25.94
N GLY A 97 -0.94 2.49 -26.65
CA GLY A 97 -2.21 2.88 -27.28
C GLY A 97 -2.69 1.87 -28.34
N PRO A 98 -3.87 2.10 -28.94
CA PRO A 98 -4.41 1.19 -29.95
C PRO A 98 -3.44 1.07 -31.13
N ILE A 99 -3.04 -0.16 -31.47
CA ILE A 99 -2.16 -0.45 -32.60
C ILE A 99 -3.03 -0.64 -33.84
N THR A 100 -2.70 0.05 -34.93
CA THR A 100 -3.42 -0.14 -36.21
C THR A 100 -2.68 -1.18 -37.05
N ILE A 101 -3.41 -2.24 -37.43
CA ILE A 101 -2.93 -3.26 -38.34
C ILE A 101 -3.51 -3.00 -39.71
N VAL A 102 -2.64 -2.83 -40.69
CA VAL A 102 -2.99 -2.75 -42.11
C VAL A 102 -2.90 -4.14 -42.71
N VAL A 103 -3.99 -4.56 -43.35
CA VAL A 103 -4.11 -5.83 -44.05
C VAL A 103 -4.19 -5.54 -45.55
N GLN A 104 -3.32 -6.17 -46.34
CA GLN A 104 -3.32 -6.07 -47.79
C GLN A 104 -3.32 -7.46 -48.42
N VAL A 105 -4.14 -7.67 -49.45
CA VAL A 105 -4.08 -8.87 -50.30
C VAL A 105 -3.40 -8.48 -51.60
N LYS A 106 -2.37 -9.24 -51.97
CA LYS A 106 -1.62 -9.05 -53.20
C LYS A 106 -1.80 -10.21 -54.16
N LYS A 107 -1.91 -9.90 -55.44
CA LYS A 107 -1.89 -10.86 -56.56
C LYS A 107 -0.95 -10.33 -57.64
N ASP A 108 -0.03 -11.17 -58.11
CA ASP A 108 0.98 -10.78 -59.10
C ASP A 108 1.78 -9.51 -58.72
N GLY A 109 2.03 -9.32 -57.42
CA GLY A 109 2.75 -8.17 -56.87
C GLY A 109 1.92 -6.88 -56.69
N GLN A 110 0.67 -6.83 -57.16
CA GLN A 110 -0.22 -5.68 -56.99
C GLN A 110 -1.17 -5.87 -55.81
N ILE A 111 -1.44 -4.79 -55.07
CA ILE A 111 -2.46 -4.78 -54.02
C ILE A 111 -3.83 -4.77 -54.70
N ILE A 112 -4.66 -5.75 -54.40
CA ILE A 112 -6.02 -5.89 -54.96
C ILE A 112 -7.09 -5.69 -53.89
N LYS A 113 -6.78 -5.91 -52.62
CA LYS A 113 -7.68 -5.66 -51.48
C LYS A 113 -6.92 -5.04 -50.31
N SER A 114 -7.52 -4.11 -49.56
CA SER A 114 -6.92 -3.57 -48.33
C SER A 114 -7.95 -3.14 -47.29
N GLY A 115 -7.61 -3.29 -46.01
CA GLY A 115 -8.40 -2.84 -44.87
C GLY A 115 -7.55 -2.69 -43.62
N THR A 116 -8.16 -2.19 -42.55
CA THR A 116 -7.48 -1.95 -41.27
C THR A 116 -8.34 -2.40 -40.11
N PHE A 117 -7.71 -2.86 -39.03
CA PHE A 117 -8.36 -3.03 -37.73
C PHE A 117 -7.45 -2.53 -36.62
N THR A 118 -8.04 -2.25 -35.46
CA THR A 118 -7.31 -1.81 -34.27
C THR A 118 -7.16 -2.95 -33.27
N VAL A 119 -5.99 -3.00 -32.62
CA VAL A 119 -5.69 -3.88 -31.50
C VAL A 119 -5.61 -3.04 -30.24
N ASN A 120 -6.56 -3.24 -29.33
CA ASN A 120 -6.55 -2.67 -27.99
C ASN A 120 -5.81 -3.61 -27.04
N VAL A 121 -4.87 -3.06 -26.28
CA VAL A 121 -4.12 -3.82 -25.28
C VAL A 121 -4.69 -3.51 -23.90
N THR A 122 -5.24 -4.52 -23.23
CA THR A 122 -5.50 -4.40 -21.80
C THR A 122 -4.17 -4.61 -21.07
N SER A 123 -3.61 -3.54 -20.49
CA SER A 123 -2.41 -3.64 -19.67
C SER A 123 -2.64 -4.66 -18.55
N THR A 124 -1.74 -5.64 -18.42
CA THR A 124 -1.72 -6.48 -17.22
C THR A 124 -1.50 -5.57 -16.03
N PRO A 125 -2.34 -5.65 -14.99
CA PRO A 125 -2.18 -4.77 -13.85
C PRO A 125 -0.84 -5.05 -13.16
N THR A 126 -0.06 -4.01 -12.91
CA THR A 126 1.24 -4.17 -12.24
C THR A 126 1.03 -4.45 -10.75
N SER A 127 1.37 -5.66 -10.33
CA SER A 127 1.45 -5.99 -8.91
C SER A 127 2.67 -5.33 -8.26
N ILE A 128 2.57 -4.95 -6.99
CA ILE A 128 3.68 -4.39 -6.23
C ILE A 128 4.03 -5.31 -5.07
N THR A 129 5.28 -5.76 -5.01
CA THR A 129 5.80 -6.62 -3.95
C THR A 129 6.44 -5.79 -2.85
N SER A 130 6.17 -6.13 -1.59
CA SER A 130 6.81 -5.49 -0.44
C SER A 130 8.29 -5.86 -0.31
N LYS A 131 9.05 -5.00 0.34
CA LYS A 131 10.33 -5.35 0.96
C LYS A 131 10.13 -6.47 1.99
N SER A 132 11.23 -7.13 2.35
CA SER A 132 11.23 -8.09 3.46
C SER A 132 11.01 -7.35 4.78
N ILE A 133 9.93 -7.70 5.47
CA ILE A 133 9.52 -7.13 6.75
C ILE A 133 10.16 -7.97 7.86
N THR A 134 11.11 -7.37 8.58
CA THR A 134 11.87 -8.05 9.64
C THR A 134 11.26 -7.86 11.02
N ASN A 135 10.37 -6.89 11.18
CA ASN A 135 9.69 -6.59 12.44
C ASN A 135 8.20 -6.34 12.20
N LEU A 136 7.35 -7.05 12.95
CA LEU A 136 5.89 -6.94 12.92
C LEU A 136 5.33 -6.28 14.19
N ASP A 137 6.19 -5.73 15.04
CA ASP A 137 5.80 -4.93 16.19
C ASP A 137 5.69 -3.45 15.82
N PHE A 138 4.47 -3.01 15.55
CA PHE A 138 4.09 -1.61 15.36
C PHE A 138 3.31 -1.08 16.55
N SER A 139 3.42 -1.73 17.72
CA SER A 139 2.59 -1.40 18.88
C SER A 139 2.91 -0.01 19.42
N THR A 140 1.85 0.71 19.79
CA THR A 140 1.96 1.91 20.61
C THR A 140 2.24 1.51 22.04
N VAL A 141 3.37 1.95 22.59
CA VAL A 141 3.66 1.79 24.01
C VAL A 141 2.88 2.88 24.76
N GLN A 142 1.99 2.45 25.64
CA GLN A 142 1.15 3.39 26.40
C GLN A 142 1.97 4.12 27.47
N ALA A 143 1.55 5.34 27.79
CA ALA A 143 2.17 6.10 28.87
C ALA A 143 2.05 5.35 30.20
N THR A 144 3.08 5.47 31.03
CA THR A 144 3.13 4.84 32.34
C THR A 144 3.05 5.89 33.46
N GLN A 145 2.59 5.46 34.63
CA GLN A 145 2.64 6.26 35.85
C GLN A 145 4.06 6.19 36.44
N ALA A 146 4.49 7.25 37.14
CA ALA A 146 5.62 7.11 38.05
C ALA A 146 5.26 6.10 39.14
N LYS A 147 6.10 5.07 39.31
CA LYS A 147 5.86 3.95 40.23
C LYS A 147 7.17 3.48 40.87
N LEU A 148 7.13 3.21 42.17
CA LEU A 148 8.13 2.43 42.88
C LEU A 148 7.47 1.22 43.53
N VAL A 149 8.12 0.07 43.44
CA VAL A 149 7.76 -1.15 44.19
C VAL A 149 8.79 -1.34 45.29
N SER A 150 8.32 -1.64 46.49
CA SER A 150 9.18 -1.84 47.64
C SER A 150 9.95 -3.16 47.55
N LYS A 151 11.03 -3.23 48.30
CA LYS A 151 11.60 -4.48 48.81
C LYS A 151 10.54 -5.24 49.61
N PRO A 152 10.68 -6.57 49.76
CA PRO A 152 9.87 -7.35 50.68
C PRO A 152 9.87 -6.75 52.09
N VAL A 153 8.68 -6.50 52.62
CA VAL A 153 8.43 -6.07 54.00
C VAL A 153 8.59 -7.29 54.91
N THR A 154 9.77 -7.39 55.52
CA THR A 154 10.11 -8.52 56.40
C THR A 154 9.68 -8.31 57.84
N LEU A 155 9.67 -7.05 58.31
CA LEU A 155 9.27 -6.69 59.66
C LEU A 155 7.76 -6.47 59.75
N GLY A 156 7.11 -7.11 60.74
CA GLY A 156 5.69 -6.92 61.04
C GLY A 156 5.42 -5.95 62.19
N ASP A 157 6.43 -5.64 63.01
CA ASP A 157 6.31 -4.73 64.15
C ASP A 157 7.39 -3.66 64.12
N PHE A 158 6.96 -2.41 63.96
CA PHE A 158 7.84 -1.25 63.91
C PHE A 158 7.96 -0.54 65.28
N THR A 159 7.40 -1.11 66.35
CA THR A 159 7.55 -0.62 67.72
C THR A 159 9.04 -0.64 68.11
N GLY A 160 9.58 0.52 68.46
CA GLY A 160 11.01 0.67 68.75
C GLY A 160 11.94 0.65 67.53
N ASN A 161 11.41 0.42 66.33
CA ASN A 161 12.13 0.48 65.05
C ASN A 161 11.39 1.37 64.04
N ARG A 162 11.11 2.60 64.48
CA ARG A 162 10.40 3.60 63.68
C ARG A 162 11.12 3.87 62.35
N LYS A 163 10.34 3.93 61.27
CA LYS A 163 10.79 4.32 59.92
C LYS A 163 10.09 5.58 59.47
N ASP A 164 10.88 6.55 59.01
CA ASP A 164 10.38 7.82 58.51
C ASP A 164 10.93 8.14 57.11
N PHE A 165 10.03 8.46 56.20
CA PHE A 165 10.37 9.02 54.90
C PHE A 165 9.30 10.02 54.45
N THR A 166 9.57 10.76 53.37
CA THR A 166 8.64 11.76 52.83
C THR A 166 8.45 11.52 51.35
N ILE A 167 7.21 11.53 50.88
CA ILE A 167 6.89 11.49 49.45
C ILE A 167 6.77 12.94 48.96
N VAL A 168 7.57 13.30 47.96
CA VAL A 168 7.55 14.62 47.32
C VAL A 168 6.98 14.48 45.91
N VAL A 169 5.82 15.09 45.67
CA VAL A 169 5.08 14.96 44.40
C VAL A 169 4.32 16.25 44.10
N GLY A 170 4.49 16.83 42.91
CA GLY A 170 3.75 18.02 42.48
C GLY A 170 3.83 19.22 43.43
N GLY A 171 4.94 19.37 44.16
CA GLY A 171 5.12 20.40 45.20
C GLY A 171 4.56 20.04 46.59
N GLU A 172 3.85 18.92 46.72
CA GLU A 172 3.42 18.35 47.99
C GLU A 172 4.58 17.60 48.67
N ARG A 173 4.64 17.65 50.00
CA ARG A 173 5.61 16.92 50.82
C ARG A 173 4.85 16.16 51.91
N ILE A 174 4.65 14.87 51.68
CA ILE A 174 3.77 14.01 52.47
C ILE A 174 4.63 13.19 53.44
N PRO A 175 4.60 13.48 54.75
CA PRO A 175 5.37 12.72 55.74
C PRO A 175 4.74 11.35 55.97
N ILE A 176 5.58 10.30 55.95
CA ILE A 176 5.21 8.93 56.27
C ILE A 176 5.98 8.50 57.52
N SER A 177 5.26 8.02 58.53
CA SER A 177 5.85 7.62 59.82
C SER A 177 5.28 6.29 60.28
N ILE A 178 6.10 5.24 60.25
CA ILE A 178 5.70 3.89 60.61
C ILE A 178 6.37 3.52 61.92
N TYR A 179 5.60 3.34 62.99
CA TYR A 179 6.14 3.09 64.34
C TYR A 179 5.32 2.11 65.18
N TRP A 180 4.37 1.40 64.56
CA TRP A 180 3.45 0.49 65.24
C TRP A 180 3.39 -0.88 64.55
N PRO A 181 2.77 -1.90 65.20
CA PRO A 181 2.59 -3.21 64.59
C PRO A 181 1.67 -3.17 63.37
N LEU A 182 2.09 -3.77 62.27
CA LEU A 182 1.23 -3.96 61.09
C LEU A 182 0.06 -4.90 61.45
N SER A 183 -1.08 -4.69 60.79
CA SER A 183 -2.21 -5.62 60.90
C SER A 183 -1.77 -7.03 60.50
N THR A 184 -2.20 -8.02 61.27
CA THR A 184 -2.01 -9.45 60.98
C THR A 184 -3.12 -10.04 60.12
N ASP A 185 -4.16 -9.27 59.83
CA ASP A 185 -5.32 -9.72 59.02
C ASP A 185 -5.00 -9.72 57.52
N PHE A 186 -3.90 -9.08 57.13
CA PHE A 186 -3.44 -8.94 55.75
C PHE A 186 -1.99 -9.36 55.61
N SER A 187 -1.56 -9.60 54.37
CA SER A 187 -0.15 -9.79 54.06
C SER A 187 0.64 -8.52 54.43
N LYS A 188 1.93 -8.68 54.78
CA LYS A 188 2.76 -7.55 55.24
C LYS A 188 2.84 -6.42 54.20
N GLY A 189 2.90 -6.77 52.91
CA GLY A 189 2.84 -5.82 51.80
C GLY A 189 1.52 -5.06 51.76
N ALA A 190 0.37 -5.75 51.85
CA ALA A 190 -0.94 -5.12 51.89
C ALA A 190 -1.14 -4.22 53.12
N ALA A 191 -0.71 -4.69 54.30
CA ALA A 191 -0.76 -3.90 55.53
C ALA A 191 0.12 -2.65 55.42
N MET A 192 1.35 -2.78 54.93
CA MET A 192 2.26 -1.64 54.74
C MET A 192 1.73 -0.65 53.69
N GLY A 193 1.26 -1.14 52.55
CA GLY A 193 0.66 -0.30 51.50
C GLY A 193 -0.52 0.51 52.03
N SER A 194 -1.35 -0.10 52.89
CA SER A 194 -2.47 0.57 53.54
C SER A 194 -2.02 1.64 54.54
N VAL A 195 -0.95 1.40 55.29
CA VAL A 195 -0.35 2.41 56.18
C VAL A 195 0.17 3.60 55.38
N VAL A 196 0.88 3.36 54.29
CA VAL A 196 1.40 4.45 53.45
C VAL A 196 0.25 5.22 52.79
N ASP A 197 -0.77 4.54 52.28
CA ASP A 197 -1.92 5.22 51.66
C ASP A 197 -2.76 5.99 52.67
N SER A 198 -2.88 5.52 53.92
CA SER A 198 -3.61 6.24 54.96
C SER A 198 -2.91 7.56 55.31
N HIS A 199 -1.58 7.59 55.38
CA HIS A 199 -0.82 8.85 55.54
C HIS A 199 -1.02 9.80 54.35
N ILE A 200 -1.03 9.28 53.12
CA ILE A 200 -1.31 10.09 51.93
C ILE A 200 -2.73 10.68 52.02
N GLN A 201 -3.72 9.85 52.31
CA GLN A 201 -5.12 10.26 52.44
C GLN A 201 -5.31 11.30 53.53
N ASP A 202 -4.75 11.06 54.72
CA ASP A 202 -4.82 11.97 55.86
C ASP A 202 -4.16 13.32 55.55
N TYR A 203 -2.98 13.33 54.92
CA TYR A 203 -2.33 14.57 54.49
C TYR A 203 -3.21 15.40 53.56
N PHE A 204 -3.75 14.78 52.51
CA PHE A 204 -4.61 15.49 51.55
C PHE A 204 -5.93 15.93 52.20
N TYR A 205 -6.49 15.14 53.12
CA TYR A 205 -7.68 15.50 53.87
C TYR A 205 -7.43 16.68 54.81
N GLN A 206 -6.33 16.68 55.57
CA GLN A 206 -5.98 17.78 56.47
C GLN A 206 -5.73 19.09 55.71
N LYS A 207 -5.11 19.02 54.53
CA LYS A 207 -4.78 20.21 53.73
C LYS A 207 -5.96 20.73 52.92
N TYR A 208 -6.82 19.85 52.39
CA TYR A 208 -7.84 20.20 51.40
C TYR A 208 -9.26 19.74 51.75
N GLY A 209 -9.48 19.22 52.96
CA GLY A 209 -10.76 18.67 53.40
C GLY A 209 -11.20 17.47 52.56
N ASN A 210 -12.52 17.25 52.47
CA ASN A 210 -13.10 16.18 51.64
C ASN A 210 -12.66 16.23 50.17
N ASN A 211 -12.33 17.42 49.64
CA ASN A 211 -11.86 17.56 48.27
C ASN A 211 -10.49 16.89 48.06
N GLY A 212 -9.68 16.76 49.12
CA GLY A 212 -8.35 16.14 49.10
C GLY A 212 -8.33 14.74 48.49
N PHE A 213 -9.37 13.94 48.74
CA PHE A 213 -9.48 12.59 48.17
C PHE A 213 -9.61 12.58 46.65
N SER A 214 -10.20 13.63 46.07
CA SER A 214 -10.40 13.74 44.61
C SER A 214 -9.22 14.36 43.87
N ILE A 215 -8.39 15.15 44.57
CA ILE A 215 -7.26 15.88 43.98
C ILE A 215 -5.90 15.27 44.30
N ARG A 216 -5.83 14.24 45.16
CA ARG A 216 -4.57 13.55 45.45
C ARG A 216 -3.94 13.05 44.16
N THR A 217 -2.63 13.22 44.03
CA THR A 217 -1.86 12.89 42.82
C THR A 217 -1.08 11.60 42.93
N VAL A 218 -0.99 11.05 44.14
CA VAL A 218 -0.26 9.84 44.50
C VAL A 218 -1.14 8.94 45.37
N GLY A 219 -0.89 7.65 45.32
CA GLY A 219 -1.45 6.67 46.24
C GLY A 219 -0.47 5.52 46.49
N ALA A 220 -0.83 4.67 47.44
CA ALA A 220 -0.11 3.44 47.73
C ALA A 220 -1.06 2.25 47.91
N PHE A 221 -0.55 1.06 47.65
CA PHE A 221 -1.23 -0.20 47.93
C PHE A 221 -0.20 -1.33 47.94
N GLY A 222 -0.55 -2.50 48.44
CA GLY A 222 0.37 -3.63 48.46
C GLY A 222 -0.29 -4.99 48.29
N PHE A 223 0.56 -5.96 47.96
CA PHE A 223 0.21 -7.36 47.72
C PHE A 223 1.34 -8.23 48.27
N ASP A 224 1.00 -9.41 48.79
CA ASP A 224 1.98 -10.34 49.33
C ASP A 224 2.93 -9.65 50.33
N ASP A 225 4.24 -9.68 50.11
CA ASP A 225 5.24 -9.02 50.94
C ASP A 225 5.70 -7.65 50.40
N THR A 226 5.18 -7.14 49.29
CA THR A 226 5.58 -5.84 48.74
C THR A 226 4.45 -4.81 48.74
N PHE A 227 4.82 -3.54 48.71
CA PHE A 227 3.88 -2.46 48.43
C PHE A 227 4.44 -1.54 47.35
N GLN A 228 3.59 -0.71 46.79
CA GLN A 228 3.99 0.25 45.77
C GLN A 228 3.43 1.63 46.07
N ILE A 229 4.18 2.63 45.62
CA ILE A 229 3.75 4.02 45.55
C ILE A 229 3.66 4.35 44.07
N ASN A 230 2.52 4.89 43.63
CA ASN A 230 2.38 5.36 42.26
C ASN A 230 1.57 6.64 42.20
N THR A 231 1.88 7.42 41.17
CA THR A 231 1.07 8.56 40.77
C THR A 231 -0.19 8.09 40.06
N PHE A 232 -1.23 8.94 40.03
CA PHE A 232 -2.43 8.67 39.23
C PHE A 232 -2.29 9.15 37.78
N GLN A 233 -1.54 10.23 37.55
CA GLN A 233 -1.24 10.73 36.21
C GLN A 233 -0.17 9.87 35.53
N THR A 234 -0.34 9.64 34.23
CA THR A 234 0.65 9.00 33.36
C THR A 234 1.51 10.05 32.64
N GLY A 235 2.60 9.61 32.00
CA GLY A 235 3.47 10.46 31.20
C GLY A 235 4.75 10.86 31.93
N SER A 236 5.70 11.42 31.19
CA SER A 236 7.02 11.83 31.69
C SER A 236 6.95 13.01 32.66
N ALA A 237 5.88 13.80 32.59
CA ALA A 237 5.57 14.84 33.56
C ALA A 237 5.21 14.27 34.95
N SER A 238 4.74 13.03 35.00
CA SER A 238 4.43 12.34 36.25
C SER A 238 5.71 11.88 36.93
N SER A 239 5.96 12.34 38.16
CA SER A 239 7.14 11.99 38.93
C SER A 239 6.91 12.16 40.43
N PHE A 240 7.68 11.45 41.23
CA PHE A 240 7.80 11.69 42.66
C PHE A 240 9.20 11.30 43.16
N THR A 241 9.59 11.85 44.30
CA THR A 241 10.83 11.51 45.00
C THR A 241 10.55 11.15 46.45
N LEU A 242 11.36 10.29 47.01
CA LEU A 242 11.38 9.86 48.39
C LEU A 242 12.56 10.53 49.08
N GLU A 243 12.26 11.23 50.16
CA GLU A 243 13.25 11.89 51.00
C GLU A 243 13.23 11.31 52.41
N GLY A 244 14.21 11.70 53.23
CA GLY A 244 14.35 11.22 54.61
C GLY A 244 15.33 10.05 54.75
N LYS A 245 15.61 9.67 55.99
CA LYS A 245 16.67 8.70 56.29
C LYS A 245 16.27 7.25 56.02
N ASP A 246 14.98 6.90 56.04
CA ASP A 246 14.52 5.51 56.01
C ASP A 246 13.86 5.10 54.68
N TRP A 247 13.83 5.94 53.64
CA TRP A 247 13.21 5.54 52.36
C TRP A 247 13.90 4.29 51.77
N SER A 248 15.22 4.19 51.92
CA SER A 248 16.04 3.12 51.34
C SER A 248 15.87 1.76 52.03
N TYR A 249 15.27 1.76 53.23
CA TYR A 249 14.80 0.54 53.88
C TYR A 249 13.74 -0.15 53.02
N PHE A 250 12.84 0.63 52.39
CA PHE A 250 11.74 0.10 51.60
C PHE A 250 12.04 0.06 50.11
N PHE A 251 12.86 0.94 49.55
CA PHE A 251 13.04 1.05 48.10
C PHE A 251 14.51 1.00 47.68
N GLU A 252 14.79 0.54 46.46
CA GLU A 252 16.16 0.56 45.89
C GLU A 252 16.53 1.91 45.29
N GLN A 253 15.53 2.68 44.86
CA GLN A 253 15.70 4.00 44.29
C GLN A 253 14.77 5.00 44.99
N SER A 254 15.20 6.24 45.08
CA SER A 254 14.44 7.31 45.74
C SER A 254 13.52 8.06 44.80
N SER A 255 13.54 7.81 43.49
CA SER A 255 12.71 8.58 42.54
C SER A 255 12.07 7.66 41.51
N ALA A 256 10.87 8.04 41.07
CA ALA A 256 10.23 7.45 39.92
C ALA A 256 9.72 8.53 38.97
N GLN A 257 9.72 8.17 37.68
CA GLN A 257 9.19 8.98 36.61
C GLN A 257 8.34 8.08 35.72
N GLY A 258 7.19 8.59 35.27
CA GLY A 258 6.39 7.93 34.24
C GLY A 258 7.06 8.07 32.86
N THR A 259 6.49 7.40 31.87
CA THR A 259 6.93 7.51 30.47
C THR A 259 5.78 8.00 29.62
N ASP A 260 6.09 8.77 28.57
CA ASP A 260 5.08 9.19 27.60
C ASP A 260 4.63 8.05 26.69
N ILE A 261 3.54 8.29 25.96
CA ILE A 261 3.12 7.41 24.87
C ILE A 261 4.24 7.41 23.82
N ASP A 262 4.69 6.23 23.40
CA ASP A 262 5.64 6.07 22.31
C ASP A 262 4.97 5.44 21.09
N THR A 263 4.83 6.24 20.03
CA THR A 263 4.32 5.83 18.72
C THR A 263 5.43 5.71 17.67
N SER A 264 6.71 5.70 18.05
CA SER A 264 7.85 5.65 17.12
C SER A 264 7.85 4.39 16.24
N LYS A 265 7.23 3.31 16.72
CA LYS A 265 7.03 2.05 15.99
C LYS A 265 5.83 2.08 15.04
N ASN A 266 4.88 2.99 15.22
CA ASN A 266 3.69 3.04 14.38
C ASN A 266 4.11 3.31 12.92
N ARG A 267 3.35 2.76 11.98
CA ARG A 267 3.56 2.98 10.55
C ARG A 267 2.26 3.31 9.86
N THR A 268 2.34 4.21 8.88
CA THR A 268 1.20 4.54 8.02
C THR A 268 1.59 4.69 6.56
N PHE A 269 0.80 4.07 5.70
CA PHE A 269 0.89 4.21 4.25
C PHE A 269 -0.50 4.10 3.63
N THR A 270 -0.62 4.47 2.36
CA THR A 270 -1.88 4.43 1.62
C THR A 270 -1.76 3.56 0.39
N ILE A 271 -2.84 2.87 0.06
CA ILE A 271 -2.99 2.10 -1.18
C ILE A 271 -4.22 2.65 -1.92
N SER A 272 -4.05 3.05 -3.18
CA SER A 272 -5.12 3.54 -4.04
C SER A 272 -5.18 2.75 -5.34
N ASP A 273 -6.38 2.57 -5.88
CA ASP A 273 -6.66 2.05 -7.22
C ASP A 273 -6.98 3.18 -8.23
N GLY A 274 -6.70 4.43 -7.87
CA GLY A 274 -7.03 5.63 -8.64
C GLY A 274 -8.45 6.18 -8.41
N THR A 275 -9.36 5.38 -7.83
CA THR A 275 -10.75 5.80 -7.53
C THR A 275 -11.00 5.90 -6.03
N ALA A 276 -10.52 4.92 -5.27
CA ALA A 276 -10.58 4.84 -3.82
C ALA A 276 -9.17 4.82 -3.23
N THR A 277 -9.06 5.19 -1.95
CA THR A 277 -7.80 5.15 -1.20
C THR A 277 -8.03 4.58 0.19
N ALA A 278 -7.28 3.53 0.54
CA ALA A 278 -7.24 2.99 1.89
C ALA A 278 -6.04 3.56 2.64
N THR A 279 -6.27 4.02 3.88
CA THR A 279 -5.19 4.33 4.82
C THR A 279 -4.91 3.09 5.66
N ILE A 280 -3.67 2.60 5.59
CA ILE A 280 -3.19 1.49 6.40
C ILE A 280 -2.49 2.09 7.62
N GLN A 281 -3.07 1.88 8.80
CA GLN A 281 -2.47 2.25 10.08
C GLN A 281 -2.05 0.99 10.81
N LEU A 282 -0.76 0.90 11.14
CA LEU A 282 -0.17 -0.18 11.92
C LEU A 282 0.19 0.38 13.30
N THR A 283 -0.57 -0.01 14.32
CA THR A 283 -0.45 0.48 15.70
C THR A 283 -0.43 -0.67 16.73
N SER A 284 -0.27 -1.89 16.24
CA SER A 284 -0.33 -3.14 17.02
C SER A 284 0.79 -4.08 16.60
N LYS A 285 1.05 -5.08 17.44
CA LYS A 285 1.91 -6.20 17.09
C LYS A 285 1.13 -7.24 16.28
N PHE A 286 1.71 -7.72 15.20
CA PHE A 286 1.20 -8.86 14.43
C PHE A 286 2.09 -10.08 14.68
N GLU A 287 1.49 -11.22 14.99
CA GLU A 287 2.25 -12.46 15.26
C GLU A 287 2.88 -13.02 13.98
N THR A 288 2.21 -12.85 12.84
CA THR A 288 2.63 -13.39 11.55
C THR A 288 2.36 -12.40 10.42
N ILE A 289 3.02 -12.63 9.28
CA ILE A 289 2.75 -11.87 8.04
C ILE A 289 1.29 -12.06 7.59
N ASP A 290 0.68 -13.22 7.82
CA ASP A 290 -0.71 -13.49 7.49
C ASP A 290 -1.66 -12.57 8.27
N ALA A 291 -1.38 -12.34 9.56
CA ALA A 291 -2.17 -11.40 10.37
C ALA A 291 -2.06 -9.96 9.84
N LEU A 292 -0.87 -9.53 9.41
CA LEU A 292 -0.68 -8.22 8.77
C LEU A 292 -1.44 -8.13 7.43
N ILE A 293 -1.34 -9.17 6.59
CA ILE A 293 -2.05 -9.24 5.30
C ILE A 293 -3.56 -9.14 5.50
N ASN A 294 -4.12 -9.88 6.47
CA ASN A 294 -5.54 -9.83 6.80
C ASN A 294 -5.96 -8.42 7.24
N HIS A 295 -5.15 -7.76 8.06
CA HIS A 295 -5.39 -6.36 8.44
C HIS A 295 -5.41 -5.43 7.23
N ILE A 296 -4.44 -5.54 6.31
CA ILE A 296 -4.38 -4.71 5.10
C ILE A 296 -5.60 -4.97 4.21
N ASN A 297 -5.95 -6.24 3.94
CA ASN A 297 -7.11 -6.61 3.13
C ASN A 297 -8.43 -6.11 3.71
N ASN A 298 -8.59 -6.15 5.04
CA ASN A 298 -9.75 -5.58 5.71
C ASN A 298 -9.84 -4.06 5.49
N ARG A 299 -8.71 -3.35 5.54
CA ARG A 299 -8.67 -1.89 5.27
C ARG A 299 -8.98 -1.57 3.81
N LEU A 300 -8.47 -2.36 2.86
CA LEU A 300 -8.78 -2.21 1.43
C LEU A 300 -10.27 -2.41 1.17
N THR A 301 -10.84 -3.50 1.71
CA THR A 301 -12.26 -3.84 1.56
C THR A 301 -13.15 -2.75 2.13
N ASN A 302 -12.87 -2.27 3.34
CA ASN A 302 -13.65 -1.21 3.98
C ASN A 302 -13.57 0.13 3.24
N ALA A 303 -12.44 0.42 2.59
CA ALA A 303 -12.27 1.62 1.78
C ALA A 303 -12.77 1.45 0.33
N GLY A 304 -13.23 0.26 -0.06
CA GLY A 304 -13.69 -0.03 -1.41
C GLY A 304 -12.59 -0.11 -2.47
N VAL A 305 -11.32 -0.22 -2.07
CA VAL A 305 -10.17 -0.29 -3.00
C VAL A 305 -10.15 -1.65 -3.70
N LYS A 306 -10.07 -1.64 -5.04
CA LYS A 306 -10.01 -2.82 -5.91
C LYS A 306 -8.60 -3.41 -5.96
N ALA A 307 -8.14 -3.88 -4.83
CA ALA A 307 -6.86 -4.57 -4.67
C ALA A 307 -6.95 -5.72 -3.66
N ASN A 308 -6.09 -6.71 -3.83
CA ASN A 308 -5.91 -7.82 -2.92
C ASN A 308 -4.43 -7.92 -2.51
N VAL A 309 -4.20 -8.26 -1.25
CA VAL A 309 -2.88 -8.53 -0.71
C VAL A 309 -2.70 -10.03 -0.51
N GLU A 310 -1.63 -10.57 -1.07
CA GLU A 310 -1.31 -11.99 -1.07
C GLU A 310 0.06 -12.22 -0.44
N LYS A 311 0.20 -13.36 0.25
CA LYS A 311 1.48 -13.77 0.82
C LYS A 311 2.45 -14.19 -0.28
N VAL A 312 3.67 -13.67 -0.23
CA VAL A 312 4.79 -14.10 -1.09
C VAL A 312 5.73 -15.03 -0.33
N GLY A 313 5.94 -14.74 0.96
CA GLY A 313 6.79 -15.54 1.85
C GLY A 313 6.47 -15.25 3.31
N THR A 314 7.36 -15.63 4.23
CA THR A 314 7.18 -15.40 5.67
C THR A 314 7.36 -13.95 6.09
N SER A 315 7.97 -13.12 5.25
CA SER A 315 8.27 -11.70 5.52
C SER A 315 7.82 -10.76 4.40
N GLN A 316 7.14 -11.25 3.37
CA GLN A 316 6.76 -10.45 2.21
C GLN A 316 5.34 -10.71 1.76
N PHE A 317 4.72 -9.66 1.22
CA PHE A 317 3.43 -9.72 0.57
C PHE A 317 3.47 -9.01 -0.78
N LYS A 318 2.46 -9.24 -1.60
CA LYS A 318 2.27 -8.61 -2.91
C LYS A 318 0.87 -8.03 -2.98
N ILE A 319 0.76 -6.81 -3.49
CA ILE A 319 -0.51 -6.14 -3.77
C ILE A 319 -0.80 -6.32 -5.25
N SER A 320 -1.94 -6.93 -5.57
CA SER A 320 -2.44 -7.09 -6.93
C SER A 320 -3.78 -6.36 -7.05
N PRO A 321 -4.00 -5.52 -8.05
CA PRO A 321 -5.34 -4.98 -8.30
C PRO A 321 -6.30 -6.11 -8.72
N THR A 322 -7.57 -5.97 -8.35
CA THR A 322 -8.63 -6.94 -8.66
C THR A 322 -9.47 -6.54 -9.88
N ALA A 323 -9.18 -5.38 -10.48
CA ALA A 323 -9.78 -4.87 -11.71
C ALA A 323 -8.69 -4.22 -12.59
N THR A 324 -9.06 -3.85 -13.82
CA THR A 324 -8.19 -3.03 -14.68
C THR A 324 -7.89 -1.70 -14.01
N GLY A 325 -6.59 -1.41 -13.80
CA GLY A 325 -6.14 -0.19 -13.14
C GLY A 325 -4.72 -0.32 -12.62
N SER A 326 -4.18 0.78 -12.10
CA SER A 326 -2.86 0.84 -11.46
C SER A 326 -3.00 0.97 -9.95
N ILE A 327 -2.06 0.37 -9.22
CA ILE A 327 -1.92 0.57 -7.77
C ILE A 327 -0.99 1.76 -7.53
N VAL A 328 -1.45 2.70 -6.72
CA VAL A 328 -0.67 3.86 -6.28
C VAL A 328 -0.40 3.77 -4.78
N LEU A 329 0.88 3.87 -4.40
CA LEU A 329 1.33 3.82 -3.02
C LEU A 329 1.73 5.21 -2.51
N GLY A 330 1.24 5.56 -1.33
CA GLY A 330 1.47 6.86 -0.69
C GLY A 330 1.63 6.76 0.82
N GLY A 331 1.68 7.92 1.49
CA GLY A 331 1.77 8.03 2.95
C GLY A 331 3.21 8.06 3.49
N ALA A 332 3.31 8.44 4.77
CA ALA A 332 4.58 8.80 5.42
C ALA A 332 5.60 7.66 5.45
N ASN A 333 5.13 6.42 5.64
CA ASN A 333 5.99 5.24 5.79
C ASN A 333 5.97 4.31 4.57
N LYS A 334 5.51 4.76 3.40
CA LYS A 334 5.43 3.88 2.22
C LYS A 334 6.78 3.23 1.87
N ASN A 335 7.86 4.01 2.03
CA ASN A 335 9.21 3.58 1.66
C ASN A 335 9.78 2.53 2.63
N ASP A 336 9.16 2.34 3.81
CA ASP A 336 9.53 1.27 4.73
C ASP A 336 9.10 -0.10 4.18
N PHE A 337 8.08 -0.12 3.32
CA PHE A 337 7.47 -1.34 2.78
C PHE A 337 7.73 -1.54 1.29
N PHE A 338 7.98 -0.48 0.51
CA PHE A 338 8.06 -0.54 -0.94
C PHE A 338 9.25 0.25 -1.49
N ASN A 339 9.65 -0.05 -2.72
CA ASN A 339 10.64 0.71 -3.49
C ASN A 339 9.94 1.77 -4.35
#